data_AF-A0A2S5PBR7-F1
#
_entry.id   AF-A0A2S5PBR7-F1
#
_cell.length_a   1.000
_cell.length_b   1.000
_cell.length_c   1.000
_cell.angle_alpha   90.00
_cell.angle_beta   90.00
_cell.angle_gamma   90.00
#
_symmetry.space_group_name_H-M   'P 1'
#
loop_
_entity.id
_entity.type
_entity.pdbx_description
1 polymer ?
#
loop_
_entity_poly.entity_id
_entity_poly.type
_entity_poly.pdbx_seq_one_letter_code
_entity_poly.pdbx_strand_id
1 'polypeptide(L)'
;MIAGVSAADAGWSRSGGGTGPRGNSWTSSGGGSCYGGSCTSSQKFTGPRGTYTRDGSTSCSGGTCSGGATYTGPAGNSVKRSRSFTVN
;
A
#
# COMPACT_ATOMS: atom_id res chain seq x y z
N MET A 1 -14.55 -19.39 -18.66
CA MET A 1 -14.00 -19.18 -17.31
C MET A 1 -13.37 -17.80 -17.29
N ILE A 2 -14.00 -16.82 -16.65
CA ILE A 2 -13.42 -15.49 -16.52
C ILE A 2 -12.37 -15.53 -15.40
N ALA A 3 -11.09 -15.60 -15.78
CA ALA A 3 -10.00 -15.44 -14.82
C ALA A 3 -10.21 -14.11 -14.10
N GLY A 4 -10.27 -14.16 -12.76
CA GLY A 4 -10.64 -13.02 -11.94
C GLY A 4 -9.85 -11.78 -12.31
N VAL A 5 -10.53 -10.81 -12.96
CA VAL A 5 -10.12 -9.42 -12.92
C VAL A 5 -10.24 -8.99 -11.46
N SER A 6 -9.21 -9.32 -10.69
CA SER A 6 -9.12 -8.89 -9.31
C SER A 6 -9.18 -7.36 -9.37
N ALA A 7 -9.95 -6.71 -8.49
CA ALA A 7 -10.18 -5.26 -8.41
C ALA A 7 -8.89 -4.37 -8.35
N ALA A 8 -7.73 -4.99 -8.53
CA ALA A 8 -6.42 -4.42 -8.66
C ALA A 8 -6.16 -3.73 -10.02
N ASP A 9 -6.76 -4.18 -11.14
CA ASP A 9 -6.46 -3.62 -12.48
C ASP A 9 -7.07 -2.23 -12.71
N ALA A 10 -8.31 -2.01 -12.24
CA ALA A 10 -9.00 -0.71 -12.30
C ALA A 10 -8.48 0.32 -11.28
N GLY A 11 -7.58 -0.10 -10.40
CA GLY A 11 -7.16 0.66 -9.25
C GLY A 11 -8.19 0.69 -8.12
N TRP A 12 -7.69 0.72 -6.90
CA TRP A 12 -8.48 0.82 -5.68
C TRP A 12 -8.12 2.10 -4.95
N SER A 13 -9.11 2.68 -4.27
CA SER A 13 -8.93 3.79 -3.34
C SER A 13 -9.65 3.44 -2.03
N ARG A 14 -8.99 3.68 -0.92
CA ARG A 14 -9.52 3.51 0.44
C ARG A 14 -9.19 4.74 1.25
N SER A 15 -10.18 5.25 1.95
CA SER A 15 -10.01 6.23 2.99
C SER A 15 -10.64 5.67 4.27
N GLY A 16 -10.07 6.08 5.40
CA GLY A 16 -10.51 5.65 6.71
C GLY A 16 -10.17 6.70 7.73
N GLY A 17 -10.78 6.57 8.90
CA GLY A 17 -10.47 7.43 10.02
C GLY A 17 -11.29 7.01 11.22
N GLY A 18 -10.87 7.45 12.38
CA GLY A 18 -11.56 7.16 13.62
C GLY A 18 -10.92 7.85 14.81
N THR A 19 -11.58 7.70 15.95
CA THR A 19 -11.11 8.22 17.22
C THR A 19 -10.54 7.08 18.04
N GLY A 20 -9.26 7.19 18.40
CA GLY A 20 -8.58 6.20 19.23
C GLY A 20 -9.03 6.27 20.70
N PRO A 21 -8.62 5.28 21.52
CA PRO A 21 -9.06 5.14 22.93
C PRO A 21 -8.75 6.34 23.83
N ARG A 22 -7.85 7.23 23.41
CA ARG A 22 -7.45 8.46 24.12
C ARG A 22 -8.05 9.74 23.53
N GLY A 23 -9.16 9.63 22.77
CA GLY A 23 -9.79 10.78 22.11
C GLY A 23 -9.01 11.33 20.90
N ASN A 24 -7.95 10.66 20.47
CA ASN A 24 -7.13 11.12 19.36
C ASN A 24 -7.70 10.67 18.02
N SER A 25 -7.99 11.61 17.14
CA SER A 25 -8.43 11.32 15.78
C SER A 25 -7.25 10.89 14.90
N TRP A 26 -7.50 9.92 14.04
CA TRP A 26 -6.59 9.54 12.97
C TRP A 26 -7.36 9.45 11.66
N THR A 27 -6.65 9.69 10.56
CA THR A 27 -7.16 9.54 9.20
C THR A 27 -6.17 8.76 8.38
N SER A 28 -6.69 8.00 7.42
CA SER A 28 -5.91 7.28 6.44
C SER A 28 -6.52 7.47 5.06
N SER A 29 -5.66 7.55 4.07
CA SER A 29 -6.04 7.52 2.67
C SER A 29 -5.01 6.71 1.92
N GLY A 30 -5.42 6.00 0.90
CA GLY A 30 -4.48 5.25 0.10
C GLY A 30 -5.15 4.65 -1.11
N GLY A 31 -4.39 4.48 -2.15
CA GLY A 31 -4.83 3.83 -3.36
C GLY A 31 -3.74 2.95 -3.92
N GLY A 32 -4.09 2.25 -4.98
CA GLY A 32 -3.14 1.51 -5.78
C GLY A 32 -3.77 1.09 -7.06
N SER A 33 -2.94 0.74 -8.03
CA SER A 33 -3.37 0.23 -9.32
C SER A 33 -2.37 -0.80 -9.80
N CYS A 34 -2.85 -1.78 -10.54
CA CYS A 34 -2.04 -2.78 -11.21
C CYS A 34 -2.26 -2.64 -12.70
N TYR A 35 -1.19 -2.58 -13.46
CA TYR A 35 -1.26 -2.51 -14.90
C TYR A 35 -0.14 -3.36 -15.50
N GLY A 36 -0.49 -4.23 -16.45
CA GLY A 36 0.49 -5.02 -17.21
C GLY A 36 1.42 -5.87 -16.32
N GLY A 37 0.90 -6.44 -15.23
CA GLY A 37 1.68 -7.24 -14.28
C GLY A 37 2.49 -6.43 -13.27
N SER A 38 2.39 -5.09 -13.27
CA SER A 38 3.03 -4.21 -12.28
C SER A 38 1.98 -3.44 -11.46
N CYS A 39 1.98 -3.69 -10.16
CA CYS A 39 1.18 -3.03 -9.15
C CYS A 39 1.95 -1.90 -8.47
N THR A 40 1.28 -0.77 -8.26
CA THR A 40 1.76 0.31 -7.38
C THR A 40 0.68 0.62 -6.35
N SER A 41 1.09 1.09 -5.17
CA SER A 41 0.21 1.45 -4.07
C SER A 41 0.84 2.57 -3.26
N SER A 42 0.05 3.58 -2.91
CA SER A 42 0.44 4.65 -2.02
C SER A 42 -0.57 4.75 -0.89
N GLN A 43 -0.08 4.89 0.33
CA GLN A 43 -0.91 5.03 1.52
C GLN A 43 -0.35 6.13 2.40
N LYS A 44 -1.22 6.94 2.95
CA LYS A 44 -0.94 8.00 3.90
C LYS A 44 -1.80 7.77 5.14
N PHE A 45 -1.19 7.91 6.29
CA PHE A 45 -1.84 7.82 7.58
C PHE A 45 -1.43 9.05 8.40
N THR A 46 -2.40 9.85 8.83
CA THR A 46 -2.16 11.02 9.67
C THR A 46 -2.80 10.78 11.02
N GLY A 47 -1.98 10.79 12.06
CA GLY A 47 -2.42 10.65 13.44
C GLY A 47 -1.90 11.78 14.34
N PRO A 48 -2.25 11.75 15.63
CA PRO A 48 -1.82 12.75 16.61
C PRO A 48 -0.30 12.82 16.76
N ARG A 49 0.41 11.73 16.46
CA ARG A 49 1.87 11.63 16.55
C ARG A 49 2.57 11.95 15.21
N GLY A 50 1.82 12.44 14.22
CA GLY A 50 2.31 12.87 12.91
C GLY A 50 1.81 12.02 11.74
N THR A 51 2.37 12.28 10.56
CA THR A 51 2.01 11.61 9.31
C THR A 51 3.00 10.51 8.95
N TYR A 52 2.47 9.38 8.52
CA TYR A 52 3.16 8.23 7.98
C TYR A 52 2.75 8.03 6.53
N THR A 53 3.70 7.76 5.65
CA THR A 53 3.42 7.39 4.26
C THR A 53 4.02 6.04 3.93
N ARG A 54 3.39 5.34 3.00
CA ARG A 54 3.84 4.07 2.48
C ARG A 54 3.66 4.04 0.98
N ASP A 55 4.75 3.89 0.26
CA ASP A 55 4.76 3.77 -1.18
C ASP A 55 5.32 2.40 -1.55
N GLY A 56 4.51 1.58 -2.21
CA GLY A 56 4.88 0.23 -2.59
C GLY A 56 4.65 -0.04 -4.06
N SER A 57 5.50 -0.87 -4.62
CA SER A 57 5.40 -1.40 -5.97
C SER A 57 5.59 -2.90 -5.95
N THR A 58 4.96 -3.63 -6.86
CA THR A 58 5.08 -5.07 -6.98
C THR A 58 4.96 -5.45 -8.44
N SER A 59 5.97 -6.08 -9.01
CA SER A 59 5.98 -6.58 -10.38
C SER A 59 5.96 -8.09 -10.37
N CYS A 60 5.08 -8.68 -11.18
CA CYS A 60 4.93 -10.12 -11.35
C CYS A 60 5.28 -10.50 -12.78
N SER A 61 6.20 -11.44 -12.94
CA SER A 61 6.57 -11.99 -14.24
C SER A 61 6.87 -13.48 -14.11
N GLY A 62 6.30 -14.30 -15.01
CA GLY A 62 6.57 -15.74 -15.09
C GLY A 62 6.31 -16.51 -13.78
N GLY A 63 5.25 -16.17 -13.04
CA GLY A 63 4.90 -16.83 -11.78
C GLY A 63 5.66 -16.35 -10.54
N THR A 64 6.63 -15.45 -10.69
CA THR A 64 7.34 -14.83 -9.56
C THR A 64 7.01 -13.35 -9.45
N CYS A 65 6.59 -12.93 -8.25
CA CYS A 65 6.31 -11.56 -7.92
C CYS A 65 7.40 -10.99 -7.02
N SER A 66 7.94 -9.83 -7.38
CA SER A 66 8.87 -9.06 -6.58
C SER A 66 8.26 -7.72 -6.23
N GLY A 67 8.34 -7.29 -4.98
CA GLY A 67 7.75 -6.04 -4.54
C GLY A 67 8.53 -5.32 -3.47
N GLY A 68 8.47 -4.00 -3.50
CA GLY A 68 9.04 -3.11 -2.51
C GLY A 68 7.94 -2.33 -1.79
N ALA A 69 8.19 -1.93 -0.55
CA ALA A 69 7.47 -0.83 0.07
C ALA A 69 8.44 0.02 0.88
N THR A 70 8.37 1.33 0.66
CA THR A 70 9.04 2.33 1.47
C THR A 70 8.04 2.89 2.44
N TYR A 71 8.40 2.94 3.72
CA TYR A 71 7.57 3.43 4.80
C TYR A 71 8.27 4.64 5.43
N THR A 72 7.68 5.82 5.32
CA THR A 72 8.25 7.06 5.85
C THR A 72 7.45 7.52 7.05
N GLY A 73 8.12 7.66 8.18
CA GLY A 73 7.52 8.10 9.43
C GLY A 73 7.57 9.62 9.65
N PRO A 74 6.82 10.10 10.65
CA PRO A 74 6.71 11.53 10.95
C PRO A 74 8.01 12.19 11.40
N ALA A 75 8.97 11.40 11.88
CA ALA A 75 10.30 11.86 12.27
C ALA A 75 11.34 11.78 11.13
N GLY A 76 10.91 11.62 9.87
CA GLY A 76 11.79 11.50 8.70
C GLY A 76 12.45 10.12 8.53
N ASN A 77 12.29 9.22 9.51
CA ASN A 77 12.79 7.86 9.43
C ASN A 77 12.08 7.07 8.33
N SER A 78 12.85 6.50 7.41
CA SER A 78 12.33 5.72 6.29
C SER A 78 12.80 4.27 6.37
N VAL A 79 11.87 3.32 6.25
CA VAL A 79 12.17 1.88 6.20
C VAL A 79 11.81 1.36 4.83
N LYS A 80 12.77 0.73 4.14
CA LYS A 80 12.52 0.04 2.88
C LYS A 80 12.38 -1.46 3.13
N ARG A 81 11.32 -2.07 2.62
CA ARG A 81 11.10 -3.52 2.65
C ARG A 81 10.97 -4.05 1.23
N SER A 82 11.89 -4.91 0.85
CA SER A 82 11.83 -5.75 -0.35
C SER A 82 11.19 -7.08 0.02
N ARG A 83 10.40 -7.65 -0.89
CA ARG A 83 9.83 -8.99 -0.78
C ARG A 83 9.81 -9.64 -2.15
N SER A 84 9.99 -10.95 -2.19
CA SER A 84 9.75 -11.77 -3.37
C SER A 84 8.89 -12.95 -2.94
N PHE A 85 7.93 -13.33 -3.78
CA PHE A 85 7.05 -14.46 -3.53
C PHE A 85 6.69 -15.11 -4.87
N THR A 86 6.63 -16.43 -4.86
CA THR A 86 6.18 -17.22 -6.00
C THR A 86 4.68 -17.47 -5.85
N VAL A 87 3.94 -17.23 -6.92
CA VAL A 87 2.53 -17.57 -7.04
C VAL A 87 2.49 -18.93 -7.73
N ASN A 88 2.09 -19.97 -7.00
CA ASN A 88 1.93 -21.34 -7.49
C ASN A 88 0.47 -21.59 -7.89
#